data_AF-A0A1H6UNK6-F1
#
_entry.id   AF-A0A1H6UNK6-F1
#
_cell.length_a   1.000
_cell.length_b   1.000
_cell.length_c   1.000
_cell.angle_alpha   90.00
_cell.angle_beta   90.00
_cell.angle_gamma   90.00
#
_symmetry.space_group_name_H-M   'P 1'
#
loop_
_entity.id
_entity.type
_entity.pdbx_description
1 polymer ?
#
loop_
_entity_poly.entity_id
_entity_poly.type
_entity_poly.pdbx_seq_one_letter_code
_entity_poly.pdbx_strand_id
1 'polypeptide(L)'
;MTKKYFHYTPEVRIDEIIQSGKINLATASVYNKKEKACAWVSSNPIWEKTATKMVFDEFGNTTKLTFDEQLEMFGCARIEVKEIGLYSWNKLVHIAKMNPTFAEQMVRVGVEQGGKPSEWFGSLYPITKDKWIKAEIYKNGEWVEYKVF
;
A
#
# COMPACT_ATOMS: atom_id res chain seq x y z
N MET A 1 16.96 10.65 -11.09
CA MET A 1 15.49 10.51 -11.30
C MET A 1 14.80 10.86 -9.99
N THR A 2 13.70 11.62 -10.04
CA THR A 2 12.89 11.92 -8.85
C THR A 2 12.20 10.65 -8.36
N LYS A 3 12.19 10.42 -7.04
CA LYS A 3 11.53 9.26 -6.44
C LYS A 3 10.01 9.37 -6.66
N LYS A 4 9.38 8.26 -7.02
CA LYS A 4 7.91 8.15 -7.17
C LYS A 4 7.32 7.39 -5.98
N TYR A 5 6.04 7.63 -5.71
CA TYR A 5 5.32 7.02 -4.60
C TYR A 5 4.00 6.44 -5.09
N PHE A 6 3.74 5.18 -4.77
CA PHE A 6 2.62 4.41 -5.30
C PHE A 6 1.79 3.82 -4.18
N HIS A 7 0.49 4.09 -4.19
CA HIS A 7 -0.48 3.29 -3.45
C HIS A 7 -0.84 2.07 -4.27
N TYR A 8 -0.42 0.88 -3.84
CA TYR A 8 -0.76 -0.39 -4.50
C TYR A 8 -2.09 -0.94 -3.97
N THR A 9 -2.92 -1.45 -4.88
CA THR A 9 -4.27 -1.96 -4.57
C THR A 9 -4.69 -3.02 -5.60
N PRO A 10 -5.63 -3.93 -5.28
CA PRO A 10 -6.23 -4.78 -6.30
C PRO A 10 -6.94 -3.97 -7.39
N GLU A 11 -6.90 -4.42 -8.65
CA GLU A 11 -7.55 -3.75 -9.78
C GLU A 11 -9.05 -3.55 -9.51
N VAL A 12 -9.71 -4.56 -8.93
CA VAL A 12 -11.14 -4.53 -8.58
C VAL A 12 -11.53 -3.41 -7.59
N ARG A 13 -10.57 -2.74 -6.94
CA ARG A 13 -10.81 -1.66 -5.97
C ARG A 13 -10.53 -0.27 -6.55
N ILE A 14 -9.93 -0.17 -7.73
CA ILE A 14 -9.39 1.11 -8.23
C ILE A 14 -10.51 2.14 -8.46
N ASP A 15 -11.63 1.72 -9.05
CA ASP A 15 -12.77 2.60 -9.30
C ASP A 15 -13.40 3.12 -8.02
N GLU A 16 -13.55 2.27 -7.00
CA GLU A 16 -14.07 2.69 -5.71
C GLU A 16 -13.18 3.74 -5.06
N ILE A 17 -11.86 3.53 -5.06
CA ILE A 17 -10.91 4.50 -4.52
C ILE A 17 -11.03 5.81 -5.29
N ILE A 18 -11.06 5.76 -6.62
CA ILE A 18 -11.20 6.93 -7.48
C ILE A 18 -12.49 7.69 -7.20
N GLN A 19 -13.62 7.00 -7.09
CA GLN A 19 -14.92 7.61 -6.80
C GLN A 19 -14.94 8.26 -5.41
N SER A 20 -14.33 7.62 -4.40
CA SER A 20 -14.24 8.18 -3.05
C SER A 20 -13.38 9.46 -2.96
N GLY A 21 -12.50 9.67 -3.93
CA GLY A 21 -11.61 10.83 -3.99
C GLY A 21 -10.47 10.82 -2.97
N LYS A 22 -10.22 9.71 -2.28
CA LYS A 22 -9.16 9.59 -1.27
C LYS A 22 -8.66 8.15 -1.12
N ILE A 23 -7.36 8.02 -0.86
CA ILE A 23 -6.78 6.80 -0.32
C ILE A 23 -7.02 6.86 1.20
N ASN A 24 -7.81 5.93 1.71
CA ASN A 24 -8.20 5.88 3.12
C ASN A 24 -7.03 5.43 4.02
N LEU A 25 -7.14 5.78 5.29
CA LEU A 25 -6.23 5.27 6.32
C LEU A 25 -6.51 3.78 6.58
N ALA A 26 -5.46 2.99 6.75
CA ALA A 26 -5.57 1.58 7.11
C ALA A 26 -5.83 1.44 8.63
N THR A 27 -7.10 1.31 9.02
CA THR A 27 -7.51 1.23 10.43
C THR A 27 -7.54 -0.19 10.98
N ALA A 28 -7.66 -1.22 10.14
CA ALA A 28 -7.79 -2.62 10.56
C ALA A 28 -6.57 -3.15 11.34
N SER A 29 -5.41 -2.51 11.20
CA SER A 29 -4.15 -2.89 11.87
C SER A 29 -3.79 -1.97 13.03
N VAL A 30 -4.70 -1.09 13.47
CA VAL A 30 -4.47 -0.17 14.59
C VAL A 30 -5.11 -0.73 15.86
N TYR A 31 -4.28 -1.27 16.74
CA TYR A 31 -4.74 -1.97 17.96
C TYR A 31 -4.73 -1.07 19.20
N ASN A 32 -3.94 0.00 19.20
CA ASN A 32 -3.83 0.93 20.33
C ASN A 32 -4.61 2.23 20.06
N LYS A 33 -5.40 2.69 21.04
CA LYS A 33 -6.14 3.97 20.96
C LYS A 33 -5.26 5.20 20.67
N LYS A 34 -3.99 5.16 21.05
CA LYS A 34 -3.03 6.26 20.82
C LYS A 34 -2.33 6.15 19.46
N GLU A 35 -2.37 4.99 18.84
CA GLU A 35 -1.77 4.75 17.54
C GLU A 35 -2.64 5.36 16.43
N LYS A 36 -1.98 5.95 15.42
CA LYS A 36 -2.64 6.61 14.30
C LYS A 36 -2.55 5.73 13.07
N ALA A 37 -3.70 5.50 12.42
CA ALA A 37 -3.76 4.84 11.14
C ALA A 37 -3.01 5.65 10.06
N CYS A 38 -2.46 4.95 9.07
CA CYS A 38 -1.72 5.55 7.96
C CYS A 38 -2.34 5.18 6.62
N ALA A 39 -2.33 6.11 5.67
CA ALA A 39 -2.51 5.80 4.25
C ALA A 39 -1.14 5.42 3.69
N TRP A 40 -1.01 4.20 3.17
CA TRP A 40 0.28 3.60 2.80
C TRP A 40 0.61 3.81 1.33
N VAL A 41 1.88 4.11 1.06
CA VAL A 41 2.47 4.14 -0.29
C VAL A 41 3.87 3.54 -0.26
N SER A 42 4.34 3.07 -1.41
CA SER A 42 5.69 2.54 -1.58
C SER A 42 6.42 3.27 -2.69
N SER A 43 7.74 3.38 -2.54
CA SER A 43 8.61 3.88 -3.59
C SER A 43 9.17 2.78 -4.50
N ASN A 44 8.77 1.52 -4.27
CA ASN A 44 9.05 0.41 -5.17
C ASN A 44 8.36 0.66 -6.52
N PRO A 45 9.08 0.72 -7.65
CA PRO A 45 8.50 1.03 -8.96
C PRO A 45 7.86 -0.17 -9.66
N ILE A 46 8.04 -1.39 -9.14
CA ILE A 46 7.55 -2.64 -9.75
C ILE A 46 6.26 -3.07 -9.08
N TRP A 47 6.34 -3.47 -7.81
CA TRP A 47 5.22 -3.89 -6.97
C TRP A 47 5.70 -3.99 -5.52
N GLU A 48 4.94 -3.41 -4.58
CA GLU A 48 5.22 -3.57 -3.16
C GLU A 48 4.78 -4.97 -2.70
N LYS A 49 5.74 -5.84 -2.38
CA LYS A 49 5.46 -7.25 -2.05
C LYS A 49 4.54 -7.41 -0.83
N THR A 50 4.54 -6.44 0.09
CA THR A 50 3.63 -6.44 1.24
C THR A 50 2.19 -6.06 0.90
N ALA A 51 1.91 -5.55 -0.31
CA ALA A 51 0.56 -5.24 -0.78
C ALA A 51 -0.19 -6.47 -1.33
N THR A 52 0.52 -7.57 -1.60
CA THR A 52 -0.08 -8.83 -2.08
C THR A 52 -1.02 -9.42 -1.03
N LYS A 53 -2.23 -9.80 -1.46
CA LYS A 53 -3.29 -10.27 -0.55
C LYS A 53 -2.98 -11.64 0.06
N MET A 54 -3.52 -11.82 1.26
CA MET A 54 -3.71 -13.13 1.85
C MET A 54 -5.14 -13.58 1.58
N VAL A 55 -5.30 -14.85 1.21
CA VAL A 55 -6.58 -15.51 1.02
C VAL A 55 -6.78 -16.56 2.10
N PHE A 56 -8.04 -16.89 2.38
CA PHE A 56 -8.43 -17.92 3.33
C PHE A 56 -9.00 -19.11 2.57
N ASP A 57 -8.61 -20.32 2.93
CA ASP A 57 -9.29 -21.53 2.46
C ASP A 57 -10.59 -21.79 3.25
N GLU A 58 -11.33 -22.82 2.85
CA GLU A 58 -12.58 -23.24 3.49
C GLU A 58 -12.42 -23.69 4.95
N PHE A 59 -11.19 -24.00 5.37
CA PHE A 59 -10.84 -24.40 6.73
C PHE A 59 -10.29 -23.24 7.58
N GLY A 60 -10.20 -22.04 7.00
CA GLY A 60 -9.70 -20.83 7.66
C GLY A 60 -8.18 -20.69 7.68
N ASN A 61 -7.43 -21.53 6.96
CA ASN A 61 -5.99 -21.36 6.82
C ASN A 61 -5.69 -20.18 5.89
N THR A 62 -4.66 -19.40 6.23
CA THR A 62 -4.22 -18.26 5.42
C THR A 62 -3.08 -18.65 4.50
N THR A 63 -3.23 -18.33 3.22
CA THR A 63 -2.14 -18.41 2.24
C THR A 63 -1.88 -17.03 1.67
N LYS A 64 -0.62 -16.63 1.63
CA LYS A 64 -0.22 -15.41 0.92
C LYS A 64 -0.08 -15.73 -0.57
N LEU A 65 -0.73 -14.94 -1.41
CA LEU A 65 -0.59 -15.08 -2.86
C LEU A 65 0.83 -14.71 -3.32
N THR A 66 1.23 -15.29 -4.44
CA THR A 66 2.30 -14.78 -5.30
C THR A 66 1.83 -13.53 -6.06
N PHE A 67 2.74 -12.88 -6.79
CA PHE A 67 2.34 -11.76 -7.65
C PHE A 67 1.43 -12.24 -8.79
N ASP A 68 1.73 -13.39 -9.40
CA ASP A 68 0.97 -13.92 -10.53
C ASP A 68 -0.44 -14.33 -10.09
N GLU A 69 -0.58 -14.99 -8.94
CA GLU A 69 -1.90 -15.32 -8.38
C GLU A 69 -2.69 -14.06 -7.99
N GLN A 70 -2.04 -13.03 -7.42
CA GLN A 70 -2.68 -11.74 -7.14
C GLN A 70 -3.21 -11.09 -8.42
N LEU A 71 -2.41 -11.11 -9.49
CA LEU A 71 -2.75 -10.56 -10.78
C LEU A 71 -3.93 -11.32 -11.41
N GLU A 72 -3.90 -12.66 -11.37
CA GLU A 72 -4.97 -13.51 -11.90
C GLU A 72 -6.28 -13.34 -11.13
N MET A 73 -6.22 -13.36 -9.79
CA MET A 73 -7.43 -13.37 -8.96
C MET A 73 -8.08 -12.00 -8.80
N PHE A 74 -7.28 -10.93 -8.67
CA PHE A 74 -7.80 -9.61 -8.30
C PHE A 74 -7.27 -8.46 -9.16
N GLY A 75 -6.35 -8.75 -10.08
CA GLY A 75 -5.56 -7.74 -10.78
C GLY A 75 -4.64 -6.94 -9.86
N CYS A 76 -3.81 -6.10 -10.49
CA CYS A 76 -2.88 -5.22 -9.81
C CYS A 76 -3.07 -3.79 -10.33
N ALA A 77 -3.34 -2.86 -9.42
CA ALA A 77 -3.44 -1.43 -9.72
C ALA A 77 -2.53 -0.63 -8.79
N ARG A 78 -2.19 0.58 -9.23
CA ARG A 78 -1.49 1.56 -8.39
C ARG A 78 -1.93 2.98 -8.69
N ILE A 79 -1.82 3.84 -7.67
CA ILE A 79 -2.01 5.29 -7.81
C ILE A 79 -0.67 5.96 -7.48
N GLU A 80 -0.08 6.64 -8.46
CA GLU A 80 1.07 7.52 -8.24
C GLU A 80 0.61 8.79 -7.51
N VAL A 81 1.32 9.18 -6.46
CA VAL A 81 1.00 10.36 -5.64
C VAL A 81 2.19 11.30 -5.49
N LYS A 82 1.91 12.57 -5.24
CA LYS A 82 2.89 13.59 -4.86
C LYS A 82 3.50 13.25 -3.49
N GLU A 83 4.75 13.65 -3.28
CA GLU A 83 5.49 13.42 -2.03
C GLU A 83 4.94 14.20 -0.81
N ILE A 84 4.04 15.16 -1.04
CA ILE A 84 3.57 16.11 -0.03
C ILE A 84 2.85 15.38 1.11
N GLY A 85 3.38 15.51 2.33
CA GLY A 85 2.80 14.95 3.55
C GLY A 85 3.10 13.47 3.76
N LEU A 86 4.02 12.88 2.99
CA LEU A 86 4.51 11.53 3.21
C LEU A 86 5.66 11.52 4.22
N TYR A 87 5.68 10.50 5.06
CA TYR A 87 6.74 10.22 6.00
C TYR A 87 7.32 8.83 5.72
N SER A 88 8.64 8.68 5.83
CA SER A 88 9.29 7.38 5.76
C SER A 88 8.87 6.49 6.93
N TRP A 89 8.99 5.17 6.77
CA TRP A 89 8.76 4.19 7.84
C TRP A 89 9.39 4.59 9.18
N ASN A 90 10.68 4.90 9.20
CA ASN A 90 11.40 5.25 10.45
C ASN A 90 10.77 6.45 11.16
N LYS A 91 10.29 7.45 10.40
CA LYS A 91 9.62 8.61 10.98
C LYS A 91 8.18 8.27 11.41
N LEU A 92 7.47 7.47 10.61
CA LEU A 92 6.10 7.03 10.88
C LEU A 92 5.97 6.30 12.19
N VAL A 93 6.85 5.33 12.48
CA VAL A 93 6.81 4.56 13.74
C VAL A 93 6.68 5.48 14.95
N HIS A 94 7.42 6.58 14.96
CA HIS A 94 7.37 7.57 16.04
C HIS A 94 6.12 8.47 15.99
N ILE A 95 5.84 9.12 14.85
CA ILE A 95 4.76 10.13 14.77
C ILE A 95 3.36 9.52 14.78
N ALA A 96 3.23 8.28 14.31
CA ALA A 96 2.01 7.48 14.37
C ALA A 96 1.83 6.80 15.73
N LYS A 97 2.85 6.87 16.62
CA LYS A 97 2.84 6.23 17.94
C LYS A 97 2.59 4.72 17.86
N MET A 98 3.19 4.07 16.86
CA MET A 98 3.13 2.61 16.71
C MET A 98 3.79 1.96 17.92
N ASN A 99 3.26 0.83 18.36
CA ASN A 99 3.92 0.02 19.36
C ASN A 99 5.27 -0.50 18.78
N PRO A 100 6.42 -0.29 19.45
CA PRO A 100 7.72 -0.71 18.92
C PRO A 100 7.79 -2.20 18.59
N THR A 101 7.22 -3.07 19.42
CA THR A 101 7.20 -4.52 19.19
C THR A 101 6.37 -4.88 17.96
N PHE A 102 5.22 -4.24 17.74
CA PHE A 102 4.43 -4.46 16.53
C PHE A 102 5.12 -3.87 15.29
N ALA A 103 5.78 -2.73 15.40
CA ALA A 103 6.56 -2.16 14.31
C ALA A 103 7.73 -3.08 13.90
N GLU A 104 8.46 -3.65 14.86
CA GLU A 104 9.50 -4.65 14.60
C GLU A 104 8.93 -5.92 13.94
N GLN A 105 7.77 -6.39 14.40
CA GLN A 105 7.09 -7.53 13.78
C GLN A 105 6.65 -7.23 12.35
N MET A 106 6.11 -6.04 12.08
CA MET A 106 5.76 -5.60 10.72
C MET A 106 6.97 -5.58 9.81
N VAL A 107 8.12 -5.08 10.29
CA VAL A 107 9.37 -5.11 9.53
C VAL A 107 9.79 -6.54 9.25
N ARG A 108 9.83 -7.41 10.27
CA ARG A 108 10.26 -8.80 10.11
C ARG A 108 9.40 -9.53 9.09
N VAL A 109 8.08 -9.51 9.26
CA VAL A 109 7.13 -10.18 8.36
C VAL A 109 7.19 -9.56 6.96
N GLY A 110 7.28 -8.24 6.85
CA GLY A 110 7.38 -7.58 5.55
C GLY A 110 8.67 -7.92 4.81
N VAL A 111 9.80 -8.06 5.52
CA VAL A 111 11.08 -8.50 4.94
C VAL A 111 11.05 -9.98 4.53
N GLU A 112 10.48 -10.86 5.36
CA GLU A 112 10.25 -12.27 4.99
C GLU A 112 9.41 -12.39 3.71
N GLN A 113 8.51 -11.44 3.50
CA GLN A 113 7.69 -11.32 2.29
C GLN A 113 8.40 -10.67 1.08
N GLY A 114 9.67 -10.25 1.23
CA GLY A 114 10.45 -9.58 0.19
C GLY A 114 10.23 -8.07 0.08
N GLY A 115 9.51 -7.46 1.02
CA GLY A 115 9.36 -6.01 1.13
C GLY A 115 10.61 -5.34 1.70
N LYS A 116 10.75 -4.03 1.46
CA LYS A 116 11.87 -3.23 1.96
C LYS A 116 11.36 -2.04 2.76
N PRO A 117 11.58 -1.98 4.08
CA PRO A 117 11.09 -0.86 4.90
C PRO A 117 11.56 0.53 4.46
N SER A 118 12.72 0.63 3.81
CA SER A 118 13.23 1.88 3.23
C SER A 118 12.42 2.37 2.01
N GLU A 119 11.58 1.50 1.44
CA GLU A 119 10.66 1.80 0.36
C GLU A 119 9.27 2.17 0.89
N TRP A 120 8.97 1.97 2.18
CA TRP A 120 7.65 2.20 2.79
C TRP A 120 7.48 3.63 3.29
N PHE A 121 6.37 4.24 2.88
CA PHE A 121 5.98 5.59 3.24
C PHE A 121 4.50 5.64 3.56
N GLY A 122 4.08 6.71 4.20
CA GLY A 122 2.68 6.90 4.52
C GLY A 122 2.34 8.28 5.03
N SER A 123 1.05 8.55 5.04
CA SER A 123 0.45 9.80 5.50
C SER A 123 -0.45 9.51 6.70
N LEU A 124 -0.41 10.38 7.71
CA LEU A 124 -1.34 10.34 8.86
C LEU A 124 -2.74 10.86 8.51
N TYR A 125 -2.93 11.33 7.28
CA TYR A 125 -4.20 11.81 6.73
C TYR A 125 -4.52 11.04 5.45
N PRO A 126 -5.81 10.90 5.08
CA PRO A 126 -6.17 10.38 3.77
C PRO A 126 -5.45 11.13 2.65
N ILE A 127 -4.95 10.42 1.65
CA ILE A 127 -4.30 11.05 0.49
C ILE A 127 -5.40 11.37 -0.51
N THR A 128 -5.79 12.64 -0.54
CA THR A 128 -6.86 13.18 -1.37
C THR A 128 -6.46 13.27 -2.84
N LYS A 129 -7.45 13.22 -3.74
CA LYS A 129 -7.28 13.15 -5.19
C LYS A 129 -6.43 14.29 -5.80
N ASP A 130 -6.42 15.48 -5.21
CA ASP A 130 -5.57 16.61 -5.62
C ASP A 130 -4.06 16.32 -5.50
N LYS A 131 -3.69 15.27 -4.75
CA LYS A 131 -2.32 14.79 -4.59
C LYS A 131 -1.99 13.60 -5.49
N TRP A 132 -2.94 13.07 -6.24
CA TRP A 132 -2.70 11.99 -7.18
C TRP A 132 -2.11 12.55 -8.48
N ILE A 133 -1.38 11.72 -9.20
CA ILE A 133 -0.77 12.06 -10.49
C ILE A 133 -1.45 11.21 -11.58
N LYS A 134 -1.44 9.89 -11.40
CA LYS A 134 -2.13 8.95 -12.27
C LYS A 134 -2.43 7.64 -11.57
N ALA A 135 -3.43 6.92 -12.05
CA ALA A 135 -3.69 5.52 -11.76
C ALA A 135 -3.22 4.67 -12.94
N GLU A 136 -2.67 3.51 -12.63
CA GLU A 136 -2.22 2.52 -13.60
C GLU A 136 -2.70 1.13 -13.18
N ILE A 137 -2.92 0.27 -14.17
CA ILE A 137 -3.25 -1.15 -13.98
C ILE A 137 -2.19 -2.00 -14.68
N TYR A 138 -1.90 -3.17 -14.13
CA TYR A 138 -0.88 -4.06 -14.70
C TYR A 138 -1.52 -5.01 -15.70
N LYS A 139 -1.15 -4.90 -16.98
CA LYS A 139 -1.66 -5.74 -18.07
C LYS A 139 -0.53 -6.12 -19.00
N ASN A 140 -0.54 -7.37 -19.48
CA ASN A 140 0.44 -7.88 -20.44
C ASN A 140 1.92 -7.65 -20.06
N GLY A 141 2.24 -7.68 -18.76
CA GLY A 141 3.60 -7.50 -18.27
C GLY A 141 4.02 -6.04 -18.03
N GLU A 142 3.12 -5.07 -18.22
CA GLU A 142 3.44 -3.65 -18.10
C GLU A 142 2.36 -2.85 -17.34
N TRP A 143 2.80 -1.72 -16.77
CA TRP A 143 1.90 -0.75 -16.15
C TRP A 143 1.28 0.14 -17.22
N VAL A 144 -0.03 0.00 -17.42
CA VAL A 144 -0.80 0.76 -18.40
C VAL A 144 -1.56 1.87 -17.68
N GLU A 145 -1.53 3.08 -18.26
CA GLU A 145 -2.30 4.20 -17.75
C GLU A 145 -3.80 3.88 -17.72
N TYR A 146 -4.39 4.07 -16.55
CA TYR A 146 -5.82 3.88 -16.33
C TYR A 146 -6.56 5.22 -16.24
N LYS A 147 -5.94 6.21 -15.56
CA LYS A 147 -6.49 7.57 -15.41
C LYS A 147 -5.43 8.58 -14.99
N VAL A 148 -5.53 9.83 -15.44
CA VAL A 148 -4.71 10.97 -14.99
C VAL A 148 -5.55 11.92 -14.13
N PHE A 149 -4.93 12.59 -13.15
CA PHE A 149 -5.59 13.47 -12.17
C PHE A 149 -4.99 14.88 -12.11
#